data_AF-A0A7G9ZE12-F1
#
_entry.id   AF-A0A7G9ZE12-F1
#
_cell.length_a   1.000
_cell.length_b   1.000
_cell.length_c   1.000
_cell.angle_alpha   90.00
_cell.angle_beta   90.00
_cell.angle_gamma   90.00
#
_symmetry.space_group_name_H-M   'P 1'
#
loop_
_entity.id
_entity.type
_entity.pdbx_description
1 polymer ?
#
loop_
_entity_poly.entity_id
_entity_poly.type
_entity_poly.pdbx_seq_one_letter_code
_entity_poly.pdbx_strand_id
1 'polypeptide(L)'
;IEIDHKLCKTTENKLVNHDNFQVLNKDILQFKFPKNQSYKIFGNIPYNISTDIIRKVVFESIADESYLIVEYGFAKRLLNTKRSLALLLMAEVDISILSMVPREYFHPKPKVNSSLIRLNRKKSRISYKDKQKYNYFVMK
;
A
#
# COMPACT_ATOMS: atom_id res chain seq x y z
N ILE A 1 -6.01 2.53 -10.91
CA ILE A 1 -5.03 1.63 -11.55
C ILE A 1 -5.55 0.24 -11.34
N GLU A 2 -5.87 -0.47 -12.41
CA GLU A 2 -6.46 -1.80 -12.37
C GLU A 2 -5.79 -2.64 -13.46
N ILE A 3 -5.42 -3.88 -13.14
CA ILE A 3 -4.71 -4.76 -14.08
C ILE A 3 -5.69 -5.51 -14.99
N ASP A 4 -6.88 -5.83 -14.50
CA ASP A 4 -7.92 -6.51 -15.27
C ASP A 4 -8.71 -5.52 -16.13
N HIS A 5 -8.63 -5.71 -17.46
CA HIS A 5 -9.32 -4.86 -18.43
C HIS A 5 -10.86 -4.85 -18.27
N LYS A 6 -11.47 -5.99 -17.92
CA LYS A 6 -12.92 -6.09 -17.70
C LYS A 6 -13.33 -5.33 -16.44
N LEU A 7 -12.52 -5.37 -15.38
CA LEU A 7 -12.76 -4.57 -14.18
C LEU A 7 -12.57 -3.07 -14.44
N CYS A 8 -11.64 -2.70 -15.32
CA CYS A 8 -11.51 -1.31 -15.77
C CYS A 8 -12.83 -0.83 -16.39
N LYS A 9 -13.39 -1.60 -17.33
CA LYS A 9 -14.65 -1.24 -17.98
C LYS A 9 -15.83 -1.21 -17.01
N THR A 10 -15.87 -2.16 -16.07
CA THR A 10 -16.87 -2.19 -15.00
C THR A 10 -16.79 -0.93 -14.13
N THR A 11 -15.59 -0.46 -13.82
CA THR A 11 -15.36 0.76 -13.04
C THR A 11 -15.81 2.02 -13.79
N GLU A 12 -15.46 2.14 -15.07
CA GLU A 12 -15.92 3.24 -15.93
C GLU A 12 -17.46 3.32 -15.97
N ASN A 13 -18.12 2.19 -16.22
CA ASN A 13 -19.58 2.13 -16.28
C ASN A 13 -20.23 2.49 -14.94
N LYS A 14 -19.63 2.07 -13.82
CA LYS A 14 -20.13 2.40 -12.48
C LYS A 14 -20.01 3.88 -12.14
N LEU A 15 -19.02 4.58 -12.73
CA LEU A 15 -18.70 5.97 -12.45
C LEU A 15 -19.12 6.91 -13.60
N VAL A 16 -20.01 6.48 -14.50
CA VAL A 16 -20.41 7.23 -15.70
C VAL A 16 -20.92 8.66 -15.43
N ASN A 17 -21.46 8.92 -14.24
CA ASN A 17 -21.99 10.23 -13.84
C ASN A 17 -20.96 11.10 -13.08
N HIS A 18 -19.68 10.74 -13.10
CA HIS A 18 -18.61 11.47 -12.41
C HIS A 18 -17.49 11.79 -13.39
N ASP A 19 -17.01 13.03 -13.43
CA ASP A 19 -15.93 13.41 -14.37
C ASP A 19 -14.55 13.48 -13.70
N ASN A 20 -14.50 13.40 -12.37
CA ASN A 20 -13.29 13.59 -11.58
C ASN A 20 -12.49 12.29 -11.36
N PHE A 21 -12.48 11.38 -12.34
CA PHE A 21 -11.74 10.13 -12.26
C PHE A 21 -11.14 9.72 -13.61
N GLN A 22 -10.11 8.89 -13.55
CA GLN A 22 -9.56 8.18 -14.72
C GLN A 22 -9.24 6.74 -14.34
N VAL A 23 -9.54 5.80 -15.24
CA VAL A 23 -9.21 4.38 -15.07
C VAL A 23 -8.02 4.06 -15.96
N LEU A 24 -6.91 3.69 -15.33
CA LEU A 24 -5.69 3.28 -16.03
C LEU A 24 -5.55 1.77 -15.94
N ASN A 25 -5.67 1.08 -17.09
CA ASN A 25 -5.42 -0.35 -17.18
C ASN A 25 -3.90 -0.63 -17.18
N LYS A 26 -3.32 -0.81 -16.00
CA LYS A 26 -1.88 -0.97 -15.78
C LYS A 26 -1.63 -1.85 -14.55
N ASP A 27 -0.50 -2.53 -14.54
CA ASP A 27 0.05 -3.14 -13.34
C ASP A 27 0.61 -2.06 -12.40
N ILE A 28 0.15 -2.06 -11.15
CA ILE A 28 0.60 -1.14 -10.11
C ILE A 28 2.10 -1.27 -9.81
N LEU A 29 2.67 -2.47 -9.93
CA LEU A 29 4.09 -2.73 -9.69
C LEU A 29 4.96 -2.08 -10.77
N GLN A 30 4.41 -1.88 -11.97
CA GLN A 30 5.08 -1.19 -13.09
C GLN A 30 4.71 0.30 -13.20
N PHE A 31 3.71 0.74 -12.44
CA PHE A 31 3.23 2.12 -12.51
C PHE A 31 4.29 3.13 -12.05
N LYS A 32 4.41 4.24 -12.78
CA LYS A 32 5.28 5.37 -12.43
C LYS A 32 4.43 6.47 -11.81
N PHE A 33 4.59 6.68 -10.51
CA PHE A 33 3.86 7.72 -9.80
C PHE A 33 4.37 9.13 -10.14
N PRO A 34 3.52 10.17 -10.02
CA PRO A 34 3.96 11.56 -10.07
C PRO A 34 5.05 11.83 -9.04
N LYS A 35 6.04 12.66 -9.39
CA LYS A 35 7.17 13.01 -8.49
C LYS A 35 7.14 14.44 -7.94
N ASN A 36 6.24 15.27 -8.45
CA ASN A 36 6.22 16.71 -8.20
C ASN A 36 4.80 17.19 -7.83
N GLN A 37 3.98 16.29 -7.29
CA GLN A 37 2.60 16.56 -6.94
C GLN A 37 2.27 15.86 -5.62
N SER A 38 1.54 16.54 -4.73
CA SER A 38 0.97 15.92 -3.54
C SER A 38 -0.23 15.07 -3.94
N TYR A 39 -0.24 13.83 -3.48
CA TYR A 39 -1.35 12.91 -3.66
C TYR A 39 -1.40 11.89 -2.52
N LYS A 40 -2.56 11.26 -2.39
CA LYS A 40 -2.82 10.17 -1.44
C LYS A 40 -3.14 8.89 -2.20
N ILE A 41 -2.95 7.75 -1.55
CA ILE A 41 -3.25 6.44 -2.12
C ILE A 41 -4.32 5.75 -1.25
N PHE A 42 -5.26 5.09 -1.92
CA PHE A 42 -6.16 4.14 -1.30
C PHE A 42 -6.12 2.82 -2.07
N GLY A 43 -6.19 1.68 -1.38
CA GLY A 43 -6.28 0.39 -2.04
C GLY A 43 -6.79 -0.73 -1.14
N ASN A 44 -7.81 -1.46 -1.60
CA ASN A 44 -8.11 -2.79 -1.10
C ASN A 44 -7.29 -3.80 -1.91
N ILE A 45 -6.17 -4.25 -1.36
CA ILE A 45 -5.13 -4.92 -2.16
C ILE A 45 -5.16 -6.45 -2.01
N PRO A 46 -4.78 -7.20 -3.07
CA PRO A 46 -4.69 -8.65 -2.97
C PRO A 46 -3.62 -9.11 -1.98
N TYR A 47 -3.91 -10.18 -1.23
CA TYR A 47 -3.05 -10.64 -0.13
C TYR A 47 -1.72 -11.23 -0.62
N ASN A 48 -1.73 -11.92 -1.76
CA ASN A 48 -0.56 -12.56 -2.37
C ASN A 48 0.55 -11.57 -2.77
N ILE A 49 0.21 -10.31 -3.07
CA ILE A 49 1.16 -9.28 -3.51
C ILE A 49 1.22 -8.08 -2.55
N SER A 50 0.71 -8.23 -1.32
CA SER A 50 0.65 -7.12 -0.35
C SER A 50 2.04 -6.57 0.00
N THR A 51 3.05 -7.43 0.11
CA THR A 51 4.45 -7.04 0.34
C THR A 51 4.99 -6.20 -0.82
N ASP A 52 4.72 -6.57 -2.07
CA ASP A 52 5.25 -5.87 -3.23
C ASP A 52 4.56 -4.52 -3.42
N ILE A 53 3.23 -4.48 -3.26
CA ILE A 53 2.48 -3.22 -3.33
C ILE A 53 2.90 -2.25 -2.24
N ILE A 54 3.05 -2.69 -0.98
CA ILE A 54 3.44 -1.76 0.09
C ILE A 54 4.85 -1.22 -0.12
N ARG A 55 5.79 -2.05 -0.62
CA ARG A 55 7.13 -1.60 -1.01
C ARG A 55 7.07 -0.61 -2.16
N LYS A 56 6.27 -0.89 -3.18
CA LYS A 56 6.06 0.00 -4.33
C LYS A 56 5.51 1.35 -3.91
N VAL A 57 4.45 1.37 -3.12
CA VAL A 57 3.78 2.59 -2.64
C VAL A 57 4.68 3.39 -1.69
N VAL A 58 5.41 2.73 -0.80
CA VAL A 58 6.26 3.44 0.17
C VAL A 58 7.59 3.88 -0.44
N PHE A 59 8.28 3.04 -1.22
CA PHE A 59 9.64 3.34 -1.67
C PHE A 59 9.75 3.96 -3.07
N GLU A 60 8.74 3.79 -3.92
CA GLU A 60 8.75 4.30 -5.31
C GLU A 60 7.69 5.37 -5.58
N SER A 61 6.91 5.74 -4.57
CA SER A 61 5.94 6.84 -4.62
C SER A 61 6.27 7.89 -3.56
N ILE A 62 5.85 9.12 -3.80
CA ILE A 62 5.94 10.24 -2.85
C ILE A 62 4.61 10.55 -2.17
N ALA A 63 3.65 9.61 -2.16
CA ALA A 63 2.36 9.85 -1.52
C ALA A 63 2.55 10.26 -0.06
N ASP A 64 1.85 11.33 0.33
CA ASP A 64 1.90 11.89 1.70
C ASP A 64 1.20 10.96 2.68
N GLU A 65 0.12 10.31 2.23
CA GLU A 65 -0.67 9.39 3.04
C GLU A 65 -1.19 8.23 2.16
N SER A 66 -1.14 7.02 2.68
CA SER A 66 -1.66 5.83 2.01
C SER A 66 -2.56 5.02 2.95
N TYR A 67 -3.72 4.62 2.46
CA TYR A 67 -4.70 3.80 3.17
C TYR A 67 -4.85 2.47 2.46
N LEU A 68 -4.54 1.37 3.15
CA LEU A 68 -4.58 0.03 2.57
C LEU A 68 -5.46 -0.89 3.40
N ILE A 69 -6.25 -1.72 2.73
CA ILE A 69 -6.92 -2.86 3.39
C ILE A 69 -6.07 -4.10 3.11
N VAL A 70 -5.61 -4.75 4.16
CA VAL A 70 -4.72 -5.93 4.12
C VAL A 70 -5.18 -6.98 5.14
N GLU A 71 -4.71 -8.23 5.02
CA GLU A 71 -4.99 -9.23 6.06
C GLU A 71 -4.57 -8.77 7.45
N TYR A 72 -5.36 -9.11 8.47
CA TYR A 72 -5.09 -8.74 9.86
C TYR A 72 -3.71 -9.22 10.34
N GLY A 73 -3.31 -10.43 9.96
CA GLY A 73 -1.99 -10.98 10.28
C GLY A 73 -0.85 -10.21 9.61
N PHE A 74 -1.06 -9.74 8.37
CA PHE A 74 -0.11 -8.90 7.65
C PHE A 74 0.01 -7.52 8.31
N ALA A 75 -1.09 -6.87 8.65
CA ALA A 75 -1.09 -5.59 9.37
C ALA A 75 -0.28 -5.66 10.67
N LYS A 76 -0.45 -6.71 11.49
CA LYS A 76 0.36 -6.94 12.69
C LYS A 76 1.84 -7.10 12.40
N ARG A 77 2.19 -7.79 11.30
CA ARG A 77 3.59 -8.01 10.90
C ARG A 77 4.28 -6.70 10.49
N LEU A 78 3.54 -5.73 9.95
CA LEU A 78 4.08 -4.40 9.61
C LEU A 78 4.48 -3.57 10.85
N LEU A 79 3.94 -3.91 12.03
CA LEU A 79 4.28 -3.28 13.30
C LEU A 79 5.32 -4.07 14.12
N ASN A 80 5.70 -5.26 13.67
CA ASN A 80 6.61 -6.13 14.41
C ASN A 80 8.07 -5.82 14.05
N THR A 81 8.79 -5.18 14.96
CA THR A 81 10.21 -4.81 14.81
C THR A 81 11.18 -5.98 14.68
N LYS A 82 10.72 -7.23 14.88
CA LYS A 82 11.49 -8.44 14.56
C LYS A 82 11.47 -8.80 13.08
N ARG A 83 10.78 -8.04 12.22
CA ARG A 83 10.69 -8.31 10.78
C ARG A 83 11.34 -7.19 9.99
N SER A 84 12.20 -7.56 9.04
CA SER A 84 12.94 -6.62 8.19
C SER A 84 12.02 -5.64 7.45
N LEU A 85 10.90 -6.12 6.89
CA LEU A 85 9.92 -5.26 6.21
C LEU A 85 9.40 -4.15 7.11
N ALA A 86 9.07 -4.44 8.37
CA ALA A 86 8.57 -3.45 9.31
C ALA A 86 9.62 -2.37 9.59
N LEU A 87 10.86 -2.78 9.88
CA LEU A 87 11.97 -1.86 10.14
C LEU A 87 12.24 -0.93 8.94
N LEU A 88 12.29 -1.50 7.72
CA LEU A 88 12.49 -0.74 6.49
C LEU A 88 11.36 0.29 6.24
N LEU A 89 10.10 -0.10 6.45
CA LEU A 89 8.97 0.81 6.24
C LEU A 89 8.92 1.90 7.33
N MET A 90 9.18 1.56 8.59
CA MET A 90 9.16 2.50 9.72
C MET A 90 10.21 3.61 9.60
N ALA A 91 11.25 3.43 8.80
CA ALA A 91 12.20 4.50 8.47
C ALA A 91 11.55 5.64 7.65
N GLU A 92 10.58 5.30 6.81
CA GLU A 92 9.99 6.19 5.80
C GLU A 92 8.57 6.68 6.15
N VAL A 93 7.80 5.86 6.88
CA VAL A 93 6.40 6.15 7.22
C VAL A 93 6.08 5.79 8.67
N ASP A 94 5.06 6.44 9.24
CA ASP A 94 4.38 5.96 10.44
C ASP A 94 3.24 5.02 10.03
N ILE A 95 3.14 3.88 10.72
CA ILE A 95 2.17 2.82 10.40
C ILE A 95 1.15 2.75 11.54
N SER A 96 -0.14 2.78 11.21
CA SER A 96 -1.23 2.66 12.18
C SER A 96 -2.33 1.73 11.66
N ILE A 97 -2.86 0.87 12.53
CA ILE A 97 -4.07 0.09 12.24
C ILE A 97 -5.24 0.95 12.71
N LEU A 98 -6.11 1.35 11.79
CA LEU A 98 -7.25 2.23 12.10
C LEU A 98 -8.46 1.43 12.57
N SER A 99 -8.73 0.30 11.91
CA SER A 99 -9.87 -0.55 12.25
C SER A 99 -9.68 -1.98 11.72
N MET A 100 -10.49 -2.89 12.25
CA MET A 100 -10.64 -4.25 11.74
C MET A 100 -11.78 -4.27 10.71
N VAL A 101 -11.58 -4.98 9.60
CA VAL A 101 -12.58 -5.19 8.55
C VAL A 101 -12.99 -6.67 8.58
N PRO A 102 -14.23 -7.00 8.99
CA PRO A 102 -14.70 -8.37 9.05
C PRO A 102 -14.62 -9.06 7.69
N ARG A 103 -14.21 -10.33 7.69
CA ARG A 103 -14.15 -11.15 6.46
C ARG A 103 -15.49 -11.26 5.75
N GLU A 104 -16.59 -11.13 6.48
CA GLU A 104 -17.96 -11.12 5.98
C GLU A 104 -18.22 -9.99 4.97
N TYR A 105 -17.40 -8.93 4.93
CA TYR A 105 -17.55 -7.80 4.01
C TYR A 105 -16.96 -8.08 2.62
N PHE A 106 -16.33 -9.23 2.42
CA PHE A 106 -15.69 -9.60 1.17
C PHE A 106 -16.41 -10.75 0.48
N HIS A 107 -16.34 -10.76 -0.85
CA HIS A 107 -16.80 -11.86 -1.68
C HIS A 107 -15.79 -12.14 -2.81
N PRO A 108 -15.28 -13.38 -2.95
CA PRO A 108 -15.49 -14.53 -2.06
C PRO A 108 -14.98 -14.28 -0.64
N LYS A 109 -15.61 -14.94 0.35
CA LYS A 109 -15.29 -14.75 1.77
C LYS A 109 -13.88 -15.30 2.09
N PRO A 110 -12.93 -14.48 2.58
CA PRO A 110 -11.61 -14.97 2.96
C PRO A 110 -11.66 -15.78 4.26
N LYS A 111 -10.57 -16.51 4.53
CA LYS A 111 -10.43 -17.32 5.76
C LYS A 111 -10.15 -16.48 7.00
N VAL A 112 -9.64 -15.26 6.82
CA VAL A 112 -9.20 -14.37 7.89
C VAL A 112 -9.80 -12.98 7.73
N ASN A 113 -9.88 -12.24 8.84
CA ASN A 113 -10.26 -10.83 8.83
C ASN A 113 -9.14 -9.96 8.23
N SER A 114 -9.52 -8.74 7.87
CA SER A 114 -8.63 -7.71 7.35
C SER A 114 -8.50 -6.54 8.31
N SER A 115 -7.61 -5.62 7.99
CA SER A 115 -7.43 -4.34 8.68
C SER A 115 -7.29 -3.23 7.68
N LEU A 116 -7.95 -2.11 7.97
CA LEU A 116 -7.63 -0.84 7.36
C LEU A 116 -6.42 -0.26 8.08
N ILE A 117 -5.32 -0.10 7.34
CA ILE A 117 -4.09 0.51 7.82
C ILE A 117 -3.87 1.86 7.17
N ARG A 118 -3.13 2.72 7.86
CA ARG A 118 -2.67 4.02 7.36
C ARG A 118 -1.16 4.10 7.47
N LEU A 119 -0.55 4.55 6.38
CA LEU A 119 0.88 4.85 6.22
C LEU A 119 1.01 6.36 6.02
N ASN A 120 1.56 7.06 7.00
CA ASN A 120 1.75 8.51 6.94
C ASN A 120 3.22 8.81 6.66
N ARG A 121 3.49 9.56 5.58
CA ARG A 121 4.85 9.94 5.19
C ARG A 121 5.46 10.85 6.26
N LYS A 122 6.73 10.60 6.57
CA LYS A 122 7.51 11.46 7.47
C LYS A 122 8.88 11.73 6.87
N LYS A 123 9.61 12.68 7.46
CA LYS A 123 11.03 12.85 7.17
C LYS A 123 11.74 11.53 7.46
N SER A 124 12.42 10.95 6.46
CA SER A 124 13.12 9.69 6.63
C SER A 124 14.10 9.78 7.80
N ARG A 125 14.08 8.78 8.67
CA ARG A 125 15.00 8.67 9.81
C ARG A 125 16.39 8.22 9.39
N ILE A 126 16.54 7.78 8.14
CA ILE A 126 17.78 7.28 7.57
C ILE A 126 18.25 8.28 6.52
N SER A 127 19.50 8.73 6.64
CA SER A 127 20.07 9.62 5.65
C SER A 127 20.21 8.89 4.30
N TYR A 128 20.17 9.63 3.19
CA TYR A 128 20.40 9.03 1.87
C TYR A 128 21.75 8.27 1.80
N LYS A 129 22.78 8.78 2.50
CA LYS A 129 24.11 8.17 2.57
C LYS A 129 24.13 6.83 3.30
N ASP A 130 23.25 6.66 4.28
CA ASP A 130 23.21 5.45 5.13
C ASP A 130 22.22 4.39 4.63
N LYS A 131 21.45 4.66 3.57
CA LYS A 131 20.39 3.79 3.07
C LYS A 131 20.87 2.36 2.79
N GLN A 132 22.02 2.19 2.14
CA GLN A 132 22.59 0.87 1.84
C GLN A 132 23.07 0.14 3.11
N LYS A 133 23.75 0.87 4.01
CA LYS A 133 24.23 0.32 5.29
C LYS A 133 23.07 -0.14 6.17
N TYR A 134 22.01 0.67 6.25
CA TYR A 134 20.81 0.34 7.00
C TYR A 134 20.11 -0.90 6.44
N ASN A 135 19.97 -1.01 5.12
CA ASN A 135 19.37 -2.18 4.48
C ASN A 135 20.17 -3.46 4.79
N TYR A 136 21.50 -3.42 4.67
CA TYR A 136 22.36 -4.55 5.04
C TYR A 136 22.22 -4.93 6.52
N PHE A 137 22.21 -3.95 7.42
CA PHE A 137 22.07 -4.16 8.86
C PHE A 137 20.71 -4.81 9.23
N VAL A 138 19.62 -4.40 8.60
CA VAL A 138 18.27 -4.92 8.86
C VAL A 138 18.05 -6.34 8.31
N MET A 139 18.82 -6.73 7.29
CA MET A 139 18.70 -8.03 6.62
C MET A 139 19.59 -9.12 7.21
N LYS A 140 20.53 -8.76 8.08
CA LYS A 140 21.40 -9.68 8.82
C LYS A 140 20.70 -10.22 10.07
#